data_AF-A0AAV0G327-F1
#
_entry.id   AF-A0AAV0G327-F1
#
_cell.length_a   1.000
_cell.length_b   1.000
_cell.length_c   1.000
_cell.angle_alpha   90.00
_cell.angle_beta   90.00
_cell.angle_gamma   90.00
#
_symmetry.space_group_name_H-M   'P 1'
#
loop_
_entity.id
_entity.type
_entity.pdbx_description
1 polymer ?
#
loop_
_entity_poly.entity_id
_entity_poly.type
_entity_poly.pdbx_seq_one_letter_code
_entity_poly.pdbx_strand_id
1 'polypeptide(L)'
;MLLAKDLLSRTPIGAGEKCGGVYYFHSLDPVRVCSITKEERSDLWHSRLGHPSIKVLRSISSLNDASLSVGLNKNCDACLRGKKTRDIFHTSHSRAMEIFELI
;
A
#
# COMPACT_ATOMS: atom_id res chain seq x y z
N MET A 1 -25.92 9.87 15.65
CA MET A 1 -24.52 10.32 15.73
C MET A 1 -23.65 9.13 16.07
N LEU A 2 -22.69 8.78 15.21
CA LEU A 2 -21.66 7.75 15.45
C LEU A 2 -20.37 8.45 15.88
N LEU A 3 -19.70 7.99 16.94
CA LEU A 3 -18.42 8.57 17.35
C LEU A 3 -17.27 7.69 16.84
N ALA A 4 -16.40 8.27 16.02
CA ALA A 4 -15.13 7.67 15.66
C ALA A 4 -14.16 7.92 16.82
N LYS A 5 -13.53 6.85 17.31
CA LYS A 5 -12.56 6.92 18.41
C LYS A 5 -11.23 6.39 17.95
N ASP A 6 -10.16 7.03 18.40
CA ASP A 6 -8.82 6.47 18.29
C ASP A 6 -8.74 5.15 19.07
N LEU A 7 -8.09 4.14 18.49
CA LEU A 7 -8.11 2.78 19.04
C LEU A 7 -7.25 2.68 20.31
N LEU A 8 -6.15 3.42 20.37
CA LEU A 8 -5.18 3.37 21.47
C LEU A 8 -5.64 4.22 22.66
N SER A 9 -5.95 5.50 22.41
CA SER A 9 -6.31 6.46 23.46
C SER A 9 -7.80 6.44 23.82
N ARG A 10 -8.65 5.78 23.03
CA ARG A 10 -10.12 5.81 23.12
C ARG A 10 -10.72 7.22 23.05
N THR A 11 -9.93 8.22 22.65
CA THR A 11 -10.38 9.60 22.50
C THR A 11 -11.27 9.75 21.26
N PRO A 12 -12.36 10.53 21.33
CA PRO A 12 -13.16 10.84 20.15
C PRO A 12 -12.34 11.67 19.15
N ILE A 13 -12.17 11.17 17.93
CA ILE A 13 -11.43 11.86 16.86
C ILE A 13 -12.35 12.45 15.79
N GLY A 14 -13.63 12.09 15.82
CA GLY A 14 -14.62 12.61 14.89
C GLY A 14 -16.02 12.11 15.19
N ALA A 15 -17.01 12.75 14.59
CA ALA A 15 -18.41 12.39 14.69
C ALA A 15 -19.02 12.18 13.30
N GLY A 16 -19.74 11.08 13.12
CA GLY A 16 -20.53 10.77 11.95
C GLY A 16 -22.00 11.13 12.18
N GLU A 17 -22.53 12.08 11.43
CA GLU A 17 -23.97 12.37 11.42
C GLU A 17 -24.66 11.58 10.30
N LYS A 18 -25.80 10.94 10.59
CA LYS A 18 -26.55 10.17 9.58
C LYS A 18 -27.54 11.10 8.89
N CYS A 19 -27.33 11.40 7.61
CA CYS A 19 -28.26 12.16 6.79
C CYS A 19 -28.55 11.38 5.50
N GLY A 20 -29.83 11.19 5.17
CA GLY A 20 -30.22 10.48 3.95
C GLY A 20 -29.76 9.02 3.84
N GLY A 21 -29.46 8.35 4.96
CA GLY A 21 -28.99 6.95 4.97
C GLY A 21 -27.48 6.78 4.91
N VAL A 22 -26.71 7.86 4.68
CA VAL A 22 -25.25 7.86 4.72
C VAL A 22 -24.74 8.61 5.96
N TYR A 23 -23.51 8.31 6.39
CA TYR A 23 -22.87 9.00 7.50
C TYR A 23 -21.87 10.05 6.99
N TYR A 24 -22.05 11.31 7.39
CA TYR A 24 -21.16 12.43 7.11
C TYR A 24 -20.17 12.59 8.25
N PHE A 25 -18.88 12.57 7.94
CA PHE A 25 -17.82 12.71 8.93
C PHE A 25 -17.52 14.19 9.21
N HIS A 26 -17.65 14.58 10.47
CA HIS A 26 -17.25 15.87 11.01
C HIS A 26 -16.02 15.65 11.89
N SER A 27 -14.88 16.21 11.47
CA SER A 27 -13.67 16.25 12.29
C SER A 27 -13.90 17.17 13.49
N LEU A 28 -13.49 16.74 14.69
CA LEU A 28 -13.62 17.54 15.91
C LEU A 28 -12.43 18.49 16.10
N ASP A 29 -11.26 18.16 15.52
CA ASP A 29 -10.06 18.99 15.51
C ASP A 29 -9.83 19.60 14.10
N PRO A 30 -9.14 20.74 13.99
CA PRO A 30 -8.53 21.14 12.72
C PRO A 30 -7.66 19.99 12.25
N VAL A 31 -7.90 19.54 11.02
CA VAL A 31 -7.19 18.43 10.39
C VAL A 31 -5.70 18.63 10.65
N ARG A 32 -5.11 17.76 11.50
CA ARG A 32 -3.66 17.64 11.57
C ARG A 32 -3.22 17.10 10.23
N VAL A 33 -2.96 18.00 9.30
CA VAL A 33 -2.28 17.66 8.06
C VAL A 33 -0.92 17.16 8.51
N CYS A 34 -0.68 15.85 8.41
CA CYS A 34 0.66 15.31 8.47
C CYS A 34 1.43 15.95 7.31
N SER A 35 2.04 17.10 7.58
CA SER A 35 2.93 17.76 6.66
C SER A 35 4.09 16.81 6.44
N ILE A 36 4.34 16.48 5.18
CA ILE A 36 5.49 15.70 4.75
C ILE A 36 6.72 16.46 5.21
N THR A 37 7.45 15.94 6.19
CA THR A 37 8.80 16.45 6.48
C THR A 37 9.69 15.98 5.35
N LYS A 38 10.53 16.88 4.84
CA LYS A 38 11.34 16.68 3.63
C LYS A 38 12.29 15.47 3.73
N GLU A 39 12.55 14.97 4.94
CA GLU A 39 13.35 13.77 5.19
C GLU A 39 12.59 12.43 5.07
N GLU A 40 11.26 12.41 4.86
CA GLU A 40 10.53 11.15 4.68
C GLU A 40 10.98 10.45 3.40
N ARG A 41 11.73 9.38 3.59
CA ARG A 41 12.37 8.61 2.53
C ARG A 41 11.31 7.97 1.60
N SER A 42 11.64 7.97 0.30
CA SER A 42 10.85 7.41 -0.81
C SER A 42 10.34 5.98 -0.58
N ASP A 43 11.10 5.17 0.16
CA ASP A 43 10.80 3.78 0.56
C ASP A 43 9.59 3.67 1.50
N LEU A 44 9.42 4.62 2.41
CA LEU A 44 8.29 4.67 3.32
C LEU A 44 7.00 4.95 2.56
N TRP A 45 7.01 5.95 1.68
CA TRP A 45 5.85 6.29 0.85
C TRP A 45 5.53 5.22 -0.18
N HIS A 46 6.55 4.59 -0.76
CA HIS A 46 6.39 3.39 -1.56
C HIS A 46 5.65 2.29 -0.79
N SER A 47 5.99 2.05 0.47
CA SER A 47 5.32 1.01 1.27
C SER A 47 3.90 1.41 1.69
N ARG A 48 3.72 2.64 2.19
CA ARG A 48 2.41 3.16 2.65
C ARG A 48 1.35 3.24 1.55
N LEU A 49 1.75 3.54 0.31
CA LEU A 49 0.84 3.69 -0.83
C LEU A 49 0.61 2.38 -1.60
N GLY A 50 1.05 1.23 -1.07
CA GLY A 50 0.79 -0.07 -1.69
C GLY A 50 1.76 -0.43 -2.82
N HIS A 51 3.04 -0.16 -2.63
CA HIS A 51 4.12 -0.50 -3.55
C HIS A 51 3.96 0.04 -5.00
N PRO A 52 3.53 1.32 -5.18
CA PRO A 52 3.42 1.90 -6.51
C PRO A 52 4.79 2.03 -7.16
N SER A 53 4.79 2.08 -8.49
CA SER A 53 6.03 2.30 -9.24
C SER A 53 6.62 3.68 -8.89
N ILE A 54 7.95 3.81 -9.01
CA ILE A 54 8.63 5.11 -8.81
C ILE A 54 8.05 6.22 -9.70
N LYS A 55 7.56 5.88 -10.91
CA LYS A 55 6.92 6.84 -11.82
C LYS A 55 5.65 7.42 -11.21
N VAL A 56 4.84 6.58 -10.57
CA VAL A 56 3.62 6.99 -9.87
C VAL A 56 3.97 7.81 -8.63
N LEU A 57 4.99 7.42 -7.86
CA LEU A 57 5.43 8.22 -6.70
C LEU A 57 5.90 9.63 -7.11
N ARG A 58 6.59 9.77 -8.25
CA ARG A 58 7.01 11.07 -8.79
C ARG A 58 5.86 11.96 -9.23
N SER A 59 4.72 11.39 -9.62
CA SER A 59 3.53 12.19 -9.97
C SER A 59 2.88 12.85 -8.76
N ILE A 60 3.24 12.44 -7.54
CA ILE A 60 2.77 13.07 -6.31
C ILE A 60 3.63 14.31 -6.09
N SER A 61 3.04 15.49 -6.31
CA SER A 61 3.70 16.80 -6.27
C SER A 61 4.48 17.04 -4.97
N SER A 62 3.98 16.55 -3.83
CA SER A 62 4.64 16.66 -2.53
C SER A 62 5.85 15.74 -2.34
N LEU A 63 6.05 14.76 -3.23
CA LEU A 63 7.14 13.78 -3.17
C LEU A 63 8.16 13.97 -4.29
N ASN A 64 7.95 14.87 -5.25
CA ASN A 64 8.73 15.01 -6.49
C ASN A 64 10.18 15.50 -6.31
N ASP A 65 10.78 15.37 -5.13
CA ASP A 65 12.14 15.82 -4.88
C ASP A 65 13.18 14.88 -5.51
N ALA A 66 14.33 15.43 -5.92
CA ALA A 66 15.39 14.70 -6.62
C ALA A 66 15.95 13.50 -5.81
N SER A 67 15.72 13.50 -4.48
CA SER A 67 16.03 12.44 -3.52
C SER A 67 15.31 11.10 -3.79
N LEU A 68 14.17 11.11 -4.50
CA LEU A 68 13.44 9.90 -4.90
C LEU A 68 14.28 8.91 -5.73
N SER A 69 15.35 9.41 -6.38
CA SER A 69 16.20 8.63 -7.27
C SER A 69 17.27 7.79 -6.57
N VAL A 70 17.72 8.17 -5.38
CA VAL A 70 18.97 7.66 -4.79
C VAL A 70 18.80 6.31 -4.08
N GLY A 71 17.58 5.91 -3.70
CA GLY A 71 17.37 4.71 -2.88
C GLY A 71 16.34 3.68 -3.36
N LEU A 72 15.46 4.00 -4.32
CA LEU A 72 14.26 3.17 -4.52
C LEU A 72 14.43 1.97 -5.46
N ASN A 73 15.59 1.79 -6.08
CA ASN A 73 15.61 1.03 -7.34
C ASN A 73 16.15 -0.40 -7.33
N LYS A 74 16.36 -1.10 -6.20
CA LYS A 74 16.72 -2.55 -6.28
C LYS A 74 16.20 -3.51 -5.21
N ASN A 75 15.69 -3.07 -4.04
CA ASN A 75 15.64 -3.97 -2.87
C ASN A 75 14.29 -4.08 -2.12
N CYS A 76 13.16 -3.63 -2.67
CA CYS A 76 11.88 -3.91 -2.01
C CYS A 76 11.47 -5.38 -2.19
N ASP A 77 11.62 -6.19 -1.14
CA ASP A 77 11.30 -7.63 -1.17
C ASP A 77 9.85 -7.91 -1.58
N ALA A 78 8.89 -7.15 -1.06
CA ALA A 78 7.48 -7.29 -1.42
C ALA A 78 7.22 -7.03 -2.92
N CYS A 79 7.86 -6.01 -3.50
CA CYS A 79 7.81 -5.78 -4.95
C CYS A 79 8.45 -6.91 -5.73
N LEU A 80 9.60 -7.41 -5.30
CA LEU A 80 10.30 -8.50 -5.98
C LEU A 80 9.44 -9.77 -5.99
N ARG A 81 8.82 -10.12 -4.87
CA ARG A 81 7.91 -11.27 -4.77
C ARG A 81 6.63 -11.08 -5.59
N GLY A 82 6.05 -9.89 -5.56
CA GLY A 82 4.78 -9.61 -6.25
C GLY A 82 4.89 -9.34 -7.74
N LYS A 83 6.01 -8.77 -8.21
CA LYS A 83 6.22 -8.39 -9.62
C LYS A 83 7.07 -9.38 -10.41
N LYS A 84 7.70 -10.37 -9.76
CA LYS A 84 8.33 -11.49 -10.48
C LYS A 84 7.23 -12.28 -11.18
N THR A 85 7.15 -12.11 -12.49
CA THR A 85 6.42 -13.04 -13.33
C THR A 85 7.09 -14.39 -13.19
N ARG A 86 6.31 -15.42 -12.90
CA ARG A 86 6.83 -16.79 -12.88
C ARG A 86 7.35 -17.11 -14.28
N ASP A 87 8.52 -17.73 -14.36
CA ASP A 87 9.03 -18.22 -15.64
C ASP A 87 8.00 -19.19 -16.25
N ILE A 88 8.06 -19.32 -17.58
CA ILE A 88 7.24 -20.28 -18.32
C ILE A 88 7.42 -21.64 -17.66
N PHE A 89 6.31 -22.30 -17.28
CA PHE A 89 6.41 -23.68 -16.84
C PHE A 89 6.99 -24.48 -17.99
N HIS A 90 8.12 -25.15 -17.76
CA HIS A 90 8.62 -26.11 -18.70
C HIS A 90 7.55 -27.18 -18.93
N THR A 91 7.39 -27.59 -20.19
CA THR A 91 6.55 -28.72 -20.53
C THR A 91 7.09 -29.96 -19.84
N SER A 92 6.35 -30.49 -18.86
CA SER A 92 6.66 -31.77 -18.24
C SER A 92 6.13 -32.90 -19.12
N HIS A 93 6.96 -33.90 -19.39
CA HIS A 93 6.55 -35.11 -20.10
C HIS A 93 6.09 -36.24 -19.16
N SER A 94 5.78 -35.94 -17.89
CA SER A 94 5.26 -36.94 -16.95
C SER A 94 3.79 -37.24 -17.29
N ARG A 95 3.56 -38.34 -17.98
CA ARG A 95 2.23 -38.91 -18.20
C ARG A 95 2.26 -40.36 -17.73
N ALA A 96 1.42 -40.69 -16.75
CA ALA A 96 1.14 -42.08 -16.44
C ALA A 96 0.29 -42.67 -17.58
N MET A 97 0.76 -43.75 -18.16
CA MET A 97 0.04 -44.61 -19.09
C MET A 97 -0.72 -45.72 -18.35
N GLU A 98 -0.26 -46.11 -17.16
CA GLU A 98 -0.85 -47.18 -16.35
C GLU A 98 -1.26 -46.71 -14.94
N ILE A 99 -2.17 -47.47 -14.31
CA ILE A 99 -2.59 -47.22 -12.92
C ILE A 99 -1.39 -47.46 -12.00
N PHE A 100 -1.09 -46.49 -11.13
CA PHE A 100 0.05 -46.48 -10.18
C PHE A 100 1.45 -46.25 -10.78
N GLU A 101 1.58 -45.75 -12.00
CA GLU A 101 2.90 -45.50 -12.62
C GLU A 101 3.66 -44.31 -12.01
N LEU A 102 2.95 -43.33 -11.45
CA LEU A 102 3.53 -42.19 -10.72
C LEU A 102 3.22 -42.39 -9.23
N ILE A 103 4.23 -42.82 -8.45
CA ILE A 103 4.20 -42.90 -6.98
C ILE A 103 4.97 -41.72 -6.38
#